data_AF-A0A950E5D9-F1
#
_entry.id   AF-A0A950E5D9-F1
#
_cell.length_a   1.000
_cell.length_b   1.000
_cell.length_c   1.000
_cell.angle_alpha   90.00
_cell.angle_beta   90.00
_cell.angle_gamma   90.00
#
_symmetry.space_group_name_H-M   'P 1'
#
loop_
_entity.id
_entity.type
_entity.pdbx_description
1 polymer ?
#
loop_
_entity_poly.entity_id
_entity_poly.type
_entity_poly.pdbx_seq_one_letter_code
_entity_poly.pdbx_strand_id
1 'polypeptide(L)'
;MPTEGYPEHLRALVERYLESLRFTAEPAADGLEQAMRYSLLAGGKRIRPVLALATASAISRDPEWVLPLGAAIELIHTYSLIHDDLPAMDDDDLRRGRPTCHVAFGEDVAILAGDGLYAEAFVLLLSRQEADPAQLLAAARELADATGAQGMVAGQYIDVAGTAPAGPPGLRRLHELKTGRLIAASIDCVLILAGLEEPERIHSFHGFARELGVLFQIVDDILDVTGSEETLGKHQGSDERLGK
;
A
#
# COMPACT_ATOMS: atom_id res chain seq x y z
N MET A 1 -3.05 16.14 23.22
CA MET A 1 -2.62 17.36 22.50
C MET A 1 -2.69 17.05 21.02
N PRO A 2 -3.27 17.90 20.16
CA PRO A 2 -3.21 17.65 18.72
C PRO A 2 -1.77 17.92 18.30
N THR A 3 -1.06 16.89 17.87
CA THR A 3 0.22 17.08 17.18
C THR A 3 -0.10 17.68 15.82
N GLU A 4 0.22 18.96 15.61
CA GLU A 4 0.27 19.59 14.29
C GLU A 4 1.38 18.89 13.47
N GLY A 5 1.07 17.74 12.88
CA GLY A 5 2.06 16.97 12.13
C GLY A 5 1.66 15.52 11.89
N TYR A 6 2.36 14.90 10.95
CA TYR A 6 2.25 13.47 10.66
C TYR A 6 2.55 12.64 11.94
N PRO A 7 1.77 11.59 12.27
CA PRO A 7 1.92 10.88 13.54
C PRO A 7 3.12 9.94 13.53
N GLU A 8 4.33 10.49 13.68
CA GLU A 8 5.61 9.78 13.65
C GLU A 8 5.70 8.61 14.64
N HIS A 9 5.02 8.71 15.79
CA HIS A 9 4.99 7.60 16.76
C HIS A 9 4.29 6.34 16.21
N LEU A 10 3.23 6.50 15.39
CA LEU A 10 2.57 5.37 14.72
C LEU A 10 3.46 4.83 13.61
N ARG A 11 4.12 5.70 12.83
CA ARG A 11 5.09 5.26 11.82
C ARG A 11 6.21 4.43 12.45
N ALA A 12 6.75 4.88 13.59
CA ALA A 12 7.80 4.16 14.28
C ALA A 12 7.36 2.78 14.81
N LEU A 13 6.09 2.63 15.21
CA LEU A 13 5.52 1.31 15.56
C LEU A 13 5.51 0.38 14.34
N VAL A 14 5.06 0.89 13.20
CA VAL A 14 5.03 0.15 11.94
C VAL A 14 6.44 -0.27 11.51
N GLU A 15 7.41 0.64 11.47
CA GLU A 15 8.78 0.32 11.05
C GLU A 15 9.40 -0.78 11.92
N ARG A 16 9.27 -0.69 13.25
CA ARG A 16 9.77 -1.74 14.15
C ARG A 16 9.11 -3.10 13.88
N TYR A 17 7.80 -3.10 13.61
CA TYR A 17 7.08 -4.33 13.32
C TYR A 17 7.56 -4.94 11.99
N LEU A 18 7.67 -4.13 10.93
CA LEU A 18 8.18 -4.57 9.62
C LEU A 18 9.62 -5.09 9.68
N GLU A 19 10.51 -4.41 10.42
CA GLU A 19 11.90 -4.84 10.62
C GLU A 19 11.98 -6.24 11.22
N SER A 20 11.06 -6.58 12.12
CA SER A 20 10.99 -7.85 12.82
C SER A 20 10.50 -9.03 11.97
N LEU A 21 9.80 -8.76 10.85
CA LEU A 21 9.20 -9.80 10.02
C LEU A 21 10.27 -10.70 9.37
N ARG A 22 10.00 -11.99 9.32
CA ARG A 22 10.78 -12.98 8.55
C ARG A 22 9.80 -13.79 7.72
N PHE A 23 10.20 -14.12 6.50
CA PHE A 23 9.29 -14.69 5.50
C PHE A 23 9.64 -16.14 5.19
N THR A 24 10.91 -16.54 5.34
CA THR A 24 11.31 -17.93 5.12
C THR A 24 12.24 -18.44 6.22
N ALA A 25 12.14 -19.74 6.47
CA ALA A 25 13.12 -20.50 7.25
C ALA A 25 13.93 -21.47 6.37
N GLU A 26 13.67 -21.48 5.06
CA GLU A 26 14.38 -22.29 4.06
C GLU A 26 15.64 -21.56 3.58
N PRO A 27 16.85 -22.02 3.94
CA PRO A 27 18.10 -21.33 3.58
C PRO A 27 18.31 -21.20 2.07
N ALA A 28 17.79 -22.13 1.26
CA ALA A 28 17.87 -22.04 -0.19
C ALA A 28 17.07 -20.85 -0.77
N ALA A 29 16.14 -20.27 0.00
CA ALA A 29 15.32 -19.12 -0.36
C ALA A 29 15.81 -17.79 0.25
N ASP A 30 16.99 -17.76 0.89
CA ASP A 30 17.52 -16.54 1.54
C ASP A 30 17.60 -15.35 0.58
N GLY A 31 17.91 -15.58 -0.70
CA GLY A 31 17.95 -14.53 -1.74
C GLY A 31 16.58 -13.88 -1.99
N LEU A 32 15.50 -14.65 -1.93
CA LEU A 32 14.14 -14.15 -2.05
C LEU A 32 13.78 -13.28 -0.84
N GLU A 33 14.07 -13.75 0.38
CA GLU A 33 13.81 -12.95 1.60
C GLU A 33 14.61 -11.63 1.58
N GLN A 34 15.86 -11.66 1.10
CA GLN A 34 16.67 -10.45 0.95
C GLN A 34 16.00 -9.43 0.00
N ALA A 35 15.52 -9.87 -1.16
CA ALA A 35 14.83 -9.00 -2.12
C ALA A 35 13.52 -8.43 -1.57
N MET A 36 12.69 -9.26 -0.93
CA MET A 36 11.44 -8.84 -0.28
C MET A 36 11.71 -7.77 0.79
N ARG A 37 12.67 -8.03 1.68
CA ARG A 37 13.03 -7.12 2.78
C ARG A 37 13.72 -5.85 2.27
N TYR A 38 14.51 -5.93 1.20
CA TYR A 38 15.18 -4.78 0.60
C TYR A 38 14.20 -3.68 0.22
N SER A 39 13.15 -4.05 -0.51
CA SER A 39 12.12 -3.11 -0.97
C SER A 39 11.20 -2.68 0.16
N LEU A 40 10.79 -3.63 1.03
CA LEU A 40 9.91 -3.34 2.17
C LEU A 40 10.54 -2.34 3.14
N LEU A 41 11.83 -2.48 3.41
CA LEU A 41 12.59 -1.68 4.38
C LEU A 41 13.36 -0.53 3.72
N ALA A 42 13.06 -0.17 2.46
CA ALA A 42 13.65 0.98 1.78
C ALA A 42 13.19 2.34 2.34
N GLY A 43 12.55 2.37 3.52
CA GLY A 43 11.93 3.55 4.11
C GLY A 43 10.62 3.91 3.41
N GLY A 44 10.08 5.10 3.67
CA GLY A 44 8.81 5.56 3.12
C GLY A 44 7.97 6.26 4.18
N LYS A 45 6.90 6.93 3.74
CA LYS A 45 6.00 7.64 4.67
C LYS A 45 5.13 6.68 5.48
N ARG A 46 4.88 5.45 4.99
CA ARG A 46 4.01 4.44 5.64
C ARG A 46 2.58 4.94 5.87
N ILE A 47 2.05 5.71 4.93
CA ILE A 47 0.74 6.36 5.04
C ILE A 47 -0.37 5.34 5.32
N ARG A 48 -0.42 4.25 4.55
CA ARG A 48 -1.46 3.22 4.63
C ARG A 48 -1.51 2.51 6.00
N PRO A 49 -0.42 1.92 6.52
CA PRO A 49 -0.45 1.33 7.87
C PRO A 49 -0.70 2.37 8.96
N VAL A 50 -0.17 3.59 8.83
CA VAL A 50 -0.45 4.66 9.80
C VAL A 50 -1.93 5.05 9.80
N LEU A 51 -2.61 5.04 8.65
CA LEU A 51 -4.06 5.24 8.58
C LEU A 51 -4.82 4.12 9.29
N ALA A 52 -4.38 2.87 9.19
CA ALA A 52 -4.98 1.75 9.91
C ALA A 52 -4.86 1.96 11.44
N LEU A 53 -3.65 2.25 11.93
CA LEU A 53 -3.38 2.50 13.35
C LEU A 53 -4.16 3.72 13.88
N ALA A 54 -4.20 4.81 13.09
CA ALA A 54 -4.96 6.01 13.44
C ALA A 54 -6.46 5.75 13.47
N THR A 55 -6.98 4.91 12.56
CA THR A 55 -8.39 4.49 12.55
C THR A 55 -8.71 3.69 13.81
N ALA A 56 -7.86 2.74 14.21
CA ALA A 56 -8.03 2.00 15.45
C ALA A 56 -8.12 2.95 16.66
N SER A 57 -7.21 3.93 16.72
CA SER A 57 -7.25 4.97 17.77
C SER A 57 -8.55 5.78 17.74
N ALA A 58 -9.02 6.17 16.55
CA ALA A 58 -10.24 6.96 16.36
C ALA A 58 -11.52 6.20 16.78
N ILE A 59 -11.49 4.87 16.75
CA ILE A 59 -12.57 4.01 17.27
C ILE A 59 -12.30 3.51 18.70
N SER A 60 -11.37 4.16 19.43
CA SER A 60 -11.00 3.85 20.81
C SER A 60 -10.45 2.43 21.03
N ARG A 61 -9.74 1.90 20.02
CA ARG A 61 -8.93 0.68 20.12
C ARG A 61 -7.45 1.05 20.26
N ASP A 62 -6.67 0.13 20.82
CA ASP A 62 -5.21 0.25 20.82
C ASP A 62 -4.70 0.23 19.37
N PRO A 63 -3.91 1.22 18.91
CA PRO A 63 -3.31 1.16 17.58
C PRO A 63 -2.45 -0.10 17.35
N GLU A 64 -1.78 -0.65 18.37
CA GLU A 64 -0.95 -1.85 18.19
C GLU A 64 -1.75 -3.10 17.81
N TRP A 65 -3.05 -3.14 18.14
CA TRP A 65 -3.96 -4.24 17.80
C TRP A 65 -4.02 -4.51 16.29
N VAL A 66 -3.86 -3.48 15.45
CA VAL A 66 -3.91 -3.61 13.98
C VAL A 66 -2.53 -3.56 13.32
N LEU A 67 -1.44 -3.75 14.08
CA LEU A 67 -0.09 -3.86 13.48
C LEU A 67 0.01 -4.98 12.44
N PRO A 68 -0.55 -6.19 12.64
CA PRO A 68 -0.55 -7.23 11.62
C PRO A 68 -1.27 -6.80 10.34
N LEU A 69 -2.46 -6.21 10.44
CA LEU A 69 -3.20 -5.66 9.30
C LEU A 69 -2.40 -4.54 8.60
N GLY A 70 -1.90 -3.57 9.36
CA GLY A 70 -1.12 -2.45 8.81
C GLY A 70 0.09 -2.96 8.04
N ALA A 71 0.85 -3.89 8.62
CA ALA A 71 1.97 -4.53 7.95
C ALA A 71 1.54 -5.27 6.69
N ALA A 72 0.44 -6.04 6.72
CA ALA A 72 -0.08 -6.74 5.54
C ALA A 72 -0.41 -5.77 4.39
N ILE A 73 -1.03 -4.63 4.69
CA ILE A 73 -1.31 -3.58 3.70
C ILE A 73 0.00 -2.99 3.13
N GLU A 74 1.02 -2.79 3.96
CA GLU A 74 2.31 -2.29 3.49
C GLU A 74 3.09 -3.33 2.67
N LEU A 75 2.94 -4.64 2.96
CA LEU A 75 3.44 -5.70 2.07
C LEU A 75 2.76 -5.63 0.70
N ILE A 76 1.44 -5.42 0.68
CA ILE A 76 0.66 -5.23 -0.55
C ILE A 76 1.13 -4.01 -1.34
N HIS A 77 1.28 -2.87 -0.67
CA HIS A 77 1.80 -1.67 -1.30
C HIS A 77 3.23 -1.86 -1.82
N THR A 78 4.07 -2.56 -1.07
CA THR A 78 5.47 -2.80 -1.48
C THR A 78 5.53 -3.71 -2.69
N TYR A 79 4.72 -4.79 -2.76
CA TYR A 79 4.71 -5.63 -3.96
C TYR A 79 4.32 -4.81 -5.19
N SER A 80 3.30 -3.94 -5.05
CA SER A 80 2.80 -3.20 -6.22
C SER A 80 3.88 -2.31 -6.81
N LEU A 81 4.69 -1.68 -5.95
CA LEU A 81 5.84 -0.89 -6.38
C LEU A 81 6.93 -1.75 -7.05
N ILE A 82 7.25 -2.92 -6.48
CA ILE A 82 8.25 -3.83 -7.06
C ILE A 82 7.85 -4.22 -8.49
N HIS A 83 6.57 -4.53 -8.70
CA HIS A 83 6.07 -4.94 -10.02
C HIS A 83 5.92 -3.74 -10.97
N ASP A 84 5.47 -2.58 -10.49
CA ASP A 84 5.40 -1.35 -11.31
C ASP A 84 6.77 -0.92 -11.83
N ASP A 85 7.83 -1.11 -11.03
CA ASP A 85 9.19 -0.76 -11.40
C ASP A 85 9.81 -1.70 -12.47
N LEU A 86 9.16 -2.80 -12.87
CA LEU A 86 9.73 -3.75 -13.85
C LEU A 86 9.86 -3.15 -15.26
N PRO A 87 10.79 -3.65 -16.10
CA PRO A 87 10.95 -3.17 -17.49
C PRO A 87 9.71 -3.32 -18.38
N ALA A 88 8.83 -4.28 -18.07
CA ALA A 88 7.58 -4.47 -18.78
C ALA A 88 6.46 -3.50 -18.34
N MET A 89 6.71 -2.68 -17.32
CA MET A 89 5.78 -1.76 -16.68
C MET A 89 6.30 -0.32 -16.83
N ASP A 90 6.76 0.33 -15.75
CA ASP A 90 7.25 1.71 -15.81
C ASP A 90 8.77 1.80 -16.14
N ASP A 91 9.51 0.67 -16.09
CA ASP A 91 10.95 0.58 -16.42
C ASP A 91 11.82 1.59 -15.63
N ASP A 92 11.57 1.66 -14.32
CA ASP A 92 12.24 2.59 -13.41
C ASP A 92 13.49 1.94 -12.77
N ASP A 93 14.63 2.64 -12.84
CA ASP A 93 15.89 2.19 -12.24
C ASP A 93 16.02 2.56 -10.75
N LEU A 94 15.27 3.56 -10.28
CA LEU A 94 15.39 4.13 -8.94
C LEU A 94 14.04 4.26 -8.22
N ARG A 95 14.01 3.87 -6.95
CA ARG A 95 12.87 4.02 -6.04
C ARG A 95 13.35 4.37 -4.64
N ARG A 96 12.79 5.44 -4.05
CA ARG A 96 13.18 5.95 -2.72
C ARG A 96 14.69 6.20 -2.60
N GLY A 97 15.32 6.69 -3.68
CA GLY A 97 16.76 6.96 -3.74
C GLY A 97 17.67 5.72 -3.77
N ARG A 98 17.12 4.54 -4.05
CA ARG A 98 17.86 3.28 -4.16
C ARG A 98 17.56 2.59 -5.49
N PRO A 99 18.44 1.71 -6.00
CA PRO A 99 18.13 0.87 -7.14
C PRO A 99 16.82 0.10 -6.92
N THR A 100 15.97 0.01 -7.93
CA THR A 100 14.75 -0.80 -7.87
C THR A 100 15.08 -2.27 -7.68
N CYS A 101 14.09 -3.06 -7.26
CA CYS A 101 14.31 -4.46 -6.90
C CYS A 101 14.89 -5.25 -8.09
N HIS A 102 14.40 -4.99 -9.30
CA HIS A 102 14.85 -5.70 -10.49
C HIS A 102 16.28 -5.31 -10.90
N VAL A 103 16.68 -4.05 -10.70
CA VAL A 103 18.07 -3.60 -10.91
C VAL A 103 19.02 -4.24 -9.90
N ALA A 104 18.60 -4.37 -8.65
CA ALA A 104 19.45 -4.90 -7.59
C ALA A 104 19.55 -6.44 -7.57
N PHE A 105 18.49 -7.15 -7.95
CA PHE A 105 18.38 -8.61 -7.77
C PHE A 105 18.06 -9.39 -9.06
N GLY A 106 17.72 -8.72 -10.16
CA GLY A 106 17.21 -9.35 -11.37
C GLY A 106 15.67 -9.35 -11.45
N GLU A 107 15.14 -9.38 -12.68
CA GLU A 107 13.69 -9.37 -12.93
C GLU A 107 12.99 -10.60 -12.37
N ASP A 108 13.58 -11.78 -12.50
CA ASP A 108 13.04 -13.04 -11.99
C ASP A 108 12.87 -13.01 -10.46
N VAL A 109 13.88 -12.52 -9.74
CA VAL A 109 13.81 -12.37 -8.29
C VAL A 109 12.84 -11.27 -7.89
N ALA A 110 12.78 -10.15 -8.62
CA ALA A 110 11.83 -9.07 -8.34
C ALA A 110 10.36 -9.51 -8.50
N ILE A 111 10.05 -10.26 -9.57
CA ILE A 111 8.72 -10.85 -9.77
C ILE A 111 8.35 -11.73 -8.57
N LEU A 112 9.23 -12.67 -8.21
CA LEU A 112 9.00 -13.59 -7.09
C LEU A 112 8.91 -12.87 -5.74
N ALA A 113 9.68 -11.80 -5.53
CA ALA A 113 9.60 -10.99 -4.31
C ALA A 113 8.25 -10.27 -4.19
N GLY A 114 7.72 -9.76 -5.30
CA GLY A 114 6.37 -9.20 -5.32
C GLY A 114 5.30 -10.26 -5.04
N ASP A 115 5.36 -11.40 -5.72
CA ASP A 115 4.42 -12.52 -5.49
C ASP A 115 4.46 -13.01 -4.04
N GLY A 116 5.67 -13.14 -3.48
CA GLY A 116 5.89 -13.50 -2.08
C GLY A 116 5.28 -12.49 -1.12
N LEU A 117 5.51 -11.19 -1.32
CA LEU A 117 4.95 -10.15 -0.45
C LEU A 117 3.42 -10.12 -0.51
N TYR A 118 2.83 -10.33 -1.69
CA TYR A 118 1.39 -10.44 -1.84
C TYR A 118 0.82 -11.62 -1.04
N ALA A 119 1.42 -12.81 -1.16
CA ALA A 119 0.98 -13.99 -0.41
C ALA A 119 1.18 -13.81 1.10
N GLU A 120 2.34 -13.31 1.52
CA GLU A 120 2.69 -13.10 2.93
C GLU A 120 1.80 -12.04 3.61
N ALA A 121 1.23 -11.09 2.86
CA ALA A 121 0.23 -10.17 3.39
C ALA A 121 -0.99 -10.92 3.95
N PHE A 122 -1.49 -11.92 3.22
CA PHE A 122 -2.63 -12.73 3.68
C PHE A 122 -2.22 -13.72 4.76
N VAL A 123 -1.03 -14.31 4.69
CA VAL A 123 -0.50 -15.15 5.79
C VAL A 123 -0.45 -14.35 7.07
N LEU A 124 0.07 -13.12 7.01
CA LEU A 124 0.20 -12.23 8.15
C LEU A 124 -1.17 -11.82 8.71
N LEU A 125 -2.09 -11.38 7.86
CA LEU A 125 -3.45 -11.05 8.26
C LEU A 125 -4.13 -12.26 8.90
N LEU A 126 -4.19 -13.40 8.22
CA LEU A 126 -4.96 -14.57 8.65
C LEU A 126 -4.35 -15.29 9.87
N SER A 127 -3.04 -15.19 10.07
CA SER A 127 -2.34 -15.95 11.13
C SER A 127 -1.95 -15.11 12.34
N ARG A 128 -1.85 -13.79 12.21
CA ARG A 128 -1.37 -12.91 13.29
C ARG A 128 -2.36 -11.83 13.73
N GLN A 129 -3.35 -11.47 12.89
CA GLN A 129 -4.36 -10.49 13.31
C GLN A 129 -5.37 -11.13 14.26
N GLU A 130 -5.51 -10.56 15.45
CA GLU A 130 -6.52 -11.00 16.41
C GLU A 130 -7.86 -10.32 16.11
N ALA A 131 -8.89 -11.10 15.79
CA ALA A 131 -10.28 -10.65 15.61
C ALA A 131 -11.23 -11.86 15.65
N ASP A 132 -12.54 -11.61 15.63
CA ASP A 132 -13.51 -12.69 15.39
C ASP A 132 -13.26 -13.32 14.01
N PRO A 133 -13.33 -14.66 13.84
CA PRO A 133 -13.08 -15.32 12.57
C PRO A 133 -13.93 -14.80 11.39
N ALA A 134 -15.19 -14.43 11.63
CA ALA A 134 -16.05 -13.89 10.58
C ALA A 134 -15.60 -12.48 10.15
N GLN A 135 -15.18 -11.65 11.11
CA GLN A 135 -14.61 -10.33 10.85
C GLN A 135 -13.26 -10.43 10.13
N LEU A 136 -12.41 -11.37 10.54
CA LEU A 136 -11.12 -11.61 9.90
C LEU A 136 -11.28 -12.04 8.44
N LEU A 137 -12.23 -12.95 8.17
CA LEU A 137 -12.55 -13.37 6.80
C LEU A 137 -13.12 -12.20 5.97
N ALA A 138 -13.98 -11.37 6.55
CA ALA A 138 -14.53 -10.20 5.87
C ALA A 138 -13.44 -9.15 5.56
N ALA A 139 -12.50 -8.92 6.48
CA ALA A 139 -11.37 -8.01 6.26
C ALA A 139 -10.41 -8.55 5.19
N ALA A 140 -10.11 -9.85 5.21
CA ALA A 140 -9.32 -10.50 4.15
C ALA A 140 -10.00 -10.37 2.78
N ARG A 141 -11.32 -10.51 2.72
CA ARG A 141 -12.10 -10.29 1.50
C ARG A 141 -12.03 -8.85 1.03
N GLU A 142 -12.21 -7.85 1.90
CA GLU A 142 -12.07 -6.43 1.52
C GLU A 142 -10.67 -6.14 0.98
N LEU A 143 -9.63 -6.62 1.66
CA LEU A 143 -8.24 -6.42 1.22
C LEU A 143 -7.96 -7.07 -0.13
N ALA A 144 -8.51 -8.27 -0.38
CA ALA A 144 -8.42 -8.95 -1.67
C ALA A 144 -9.18 -8.19 -2.78
N ASP A 145 -10.41 -7.75 -2.51
CA ASP A 145 -11.23 -6.99 -3.46
C ASP A 145 -10.61 -5.61 -3.78
N ALA A 146 -10.01 -4.95 -2.78
CA ALA A 146 -9.30 -3.68 -2.95
C ALA A 146 -8.01 -3.80 -3.76
N THR A 147 -7.38 -4.97 -3.73
CA THR A 147 -6.08 -5.21 -4.39
C THR A 147 -6.25 -5.81 -5.79
N GLY A 148 -7.20 -6.71 -5.97
CA GLY A 148 -7.34 -7.53 -7.18
C GLY A 148 -8.02 -6.83 -8.35
N ALA A 149 -8.69 -7.64 -9.19
CA ALA A 149 -9.28 -7.23 -10.48
C ALA A 149 -10.50 -6.28 -10.38
N GLN A 150 -10.87 -5.86 -9.18
CA GLN A 150 -11.88 -4.81 -8.95
C GLN A 150 -11.29 -3.57 -8.25
N GLY A 151 -9.98 -3.58 -7.99
CA GLY A 151 -9.29 -2.53 -7.27
C GLY A 151 -7.95 -2.16 -7.90
N MET A 152 -6.88 -2.17 -7.10
CA MET A 152 -5.56 -1.65 -7.50
C MET A 152 -5.04 -2.25 -8.80
N VAL A 153 -5.08 -3.57 -8.96
CA VAL A 153 -4.62 -4.25 -10.19
C VAL A 153 -5.46 -3.84 -11.41
N ALA A 154 -6.77 -3.64 -11.25
CA ALA A 154 -7.60 -3.13 -12.34
C ALA A 154 -7.23 -1.69 -12.70
N GLY A 155 -6.97 -0.84 -11.69
CA GLY A 155 -6.45 0.50 -11.90
C GLY A 155 -5.12 0.49 -12.66
N GLN A 156 -4.19 -0.37 -12.25
CA GLN A 156 -2.90 -0.51 -12.89
C GLN A 156 -3.00 -0.99 -14.34
N TYR A 157 -3.88 -1.96 -14.62
CA TYR A 157 -4.16 -2.38 -15.99
C TYR A 157 -4.72 -1.23 -16.85
N ILE A 158 -5.69 -0.48 -16.32
CA ILE A 158 -6.31 0.63 -17.05
C ILE A 158 -5.28 1.69 -17.40
N ASP A 159 -4.36 1.99 -16.45
CA ASP A 159 -3.24 2.91 -16.62
C ASP A 159 -2.29 2.45 -17.73
N VAL A 160 -1.71 1.26 -17.61
CA VAL A 160 -0.73 0.71 -18.56
C VAL A 160 -1.35 0.51 -19.96
N ALA A 161 -2.59 0.07 -20.03
CA ALA A 161 -3.28 -0.13 -21.31
C ALA A 161 -3.77 1.19 -21.94
N GLY A 162 -3.70 2.32 -21.23
CA GLY A 162 -4.21 3.61 -21.68
C GLY A 162 -5.71 3.58 -21.97
N THR A 163 -6.48 2.78 -21.22
CA THR A 163 -7.92 2.54 -21.49
C THR A 163 -8.84 3.42 -20.64
N ALA A 164 -8.29 4.29 -19.81
CA ALA A 164 -9.08 5.24 -19.02
C ALA A 164 -9.90 6.15 -19.95
N PRO A 165 -11.21 6.36 -19.68
CA PRO A 165 -11.99 7.32 -20.43
C PRO A 165 -11.37 8.72 -20.36
N ALA A 166 -11.35 9.44 -21.47
CA ALA A 166 -10.79 10.79 -21.49
C ALA A 166 -11.58 11.75 -20.57
N GLY A 167 -10.85 12.65 -19.93
CA GLY A 167 -11.40 13.73 -19.11
C GLY A 167 -11.51 13.42 -17.61
N PRO A 168 -11.89 14.43 -16.80
CA PRO A 168 -11.81 14.36 -15.35
C PRO A 168 -12.53 13.16 -14.68
N PRO A 169 -13.72 12.71 -15.15
CA PRO A 169 -14.38 11.56 -14.55
C PRO A 169 -13.63 10.23 -14.74
N GLY A 170 -13.02 10.04 -15.91
CA GLY A 170 -12.23 8.83 -16.19
C GLY A 170 -10.93 8.80 -15.41
N LEU A 171 -10.24 9.95 -15.33
CA LEU A 171 -9.04 10.10 -14.50
C LEU A 171 -9.35 9.87 -13.01
N ARG A 172 -10.44 10.44 -12.49
CA ARG A 172 -10.89 10.18 -11.12
C ARG A 172 -11.12 8.69 -10.89
N ARG A 173 -11.77 8.00 -11.84
CA ARG A 173 -12.03 6.57 -11.71
C ARG A 173 -10.73 5.74 -11.71
N LEU A 174 -9.76 6.12 -12.52
CA LEU A 174 -8.43 5.51 -12.51
C LEU A 174 -7.77 5.70 -11.13
N HIS A 175 -7.75 6.92 -10.60
CA HIS A 175 -7.14 7.24 -9.29
C HIS A 175 -7.84 6.53 -8.13
N GLU A 176 -9.17 6.45 -8.17
CA GLU A 176 -9.96 5.67 -7.21
C GLU A 176 -9.51 4.22 -7.17
N LEU A 177 -9.26 3.60 -8.34
CA LEU A 177 -8.88 2.20 -8.44
C LEU A 177 -7.40 1.99 -8.07
N LYS A 178 -6.47 2.63 -8.78
CA LYS A 178 -5.02 2.41 -8.66
C LYS A 178 -4.51 2.74 -7.25
N THR A 179 -4.97 3.85 -6.68
CA THR A 179 -4.45 4.35 -5.40
C THR A 179 -5.50 4.34 -4.29
N GLY A 180 -6.72 4.77 -4.60
CA GLY A 180 -7.78 4.98 -3.62
C GLY A 180 -8.26 3.71 -2.93
N ARG A 181 -8.39 2.59 -3.65
CA ARG A 181 -8.93 1.33 -3.08
C ARG A 181 -8.09 0.79 -1.93
N LEU A 182 -6.77 0.78 -2.06
CA LEU A 182 -5.89 0.28 -0.99
C LEU A 182 -5.81 1.26 0.20
N ILE A 183 -5.90 2.58 -0.05
CA ILE A 183 -6.03 3.58 1.02
C ILE A 183 -7.33 3.37 1.79
N ALA A 184 -8.46 3.16 1.07
CA ALA A 184 -9.74 2.90 1.71
C ALA A 184 -9.75 1.59 2.51
N ALA A 185 -9.19 0.52 1.95
CA ALA A 185 -9.03 -0.75 2.65
C ALA A 185 -8.22 -0.62 3.96
N SER A 186 -7.29 0.35 4.04
CA SER A 186 -6.53 0.62 5.27
C SER A 186 -7.42 1.08 6.44
N ILE A 187 -8.57 1.67 6.13
CA ILE A 187 -9.56 2.14 7.10
C ILE A 187 -10.66 1.09 7.25
N ASP A 188 -11.22 0.65 6.14
CA ASP A 188 -12.40 -0.24 6.11
C ASP A 188 -12.09 -1.58 6.79
N CYS A 189 -10.90 -2.15 6.57
CA CYS A 189 -10.50 -3.39 7.25
C CYS A 189 -10.49 -3.22 8.77
N VAL A 190 -10.09 -2.07 9.30
CA VAL A 190 -10.07 -1.81 10.75
C VAL A 190 -11.50 -1.78 11.32
N LEU A 191 -12.43 -1.14 10.60
CA LEU A 191 -13.84 -1.09 11.01
C LEU A 191 -14.47 -2.48 11.02
N ILE A 192 -14.17 -3.29 9.99
CA ILE A 192 -14.62 -4.68 9.86
C ILE A 192 -14.06 -5.53 11.01
N LEU A 193 -12.75 -5.49 11.24
CA LEU A 193 -12.08 -6.22 12.32
C LEU A 193 -12.61 -5.81 13.70
N ALA A 194 -13.04 -4.56 13.86
CA ALA A 194 -13.56 -4.07 15.14
C ALA A 194 -15.01 -4.48 15.38
N GLY A 195 -15.70 -5.01 14.36
CA GLY A 195 -17.12 -5.28 14.40
C GLY A 195 -17.94 -4.01 14.61
N LEU A 196 -17.57 -2.90 13.98
CA LEU A 196 -18.28 -1.65 14.16
C LEU A 196 -19.69 -1.76 13.56
N GLU A 197 -20.73 -1.55 14.38
CA GLU A 197 -22.14 -1.70 13.97
C GLU A 197 -22.86 -0.35 13.79
N GLU A 198 -22.16 0.78 13.99
CA GLU A 198 -22.74 2.12 13.97
C GLU A 198 -22.79 2.70 12.54
N PRO A 199 -23.94 2.68 11.83
CA PRO A 199 -23.96 2.92 10.39
C PRO A 199 -23.54 4.34 9.99
N GLU A 200 -23.87 5.34 10.80
CA GLU A 200 -23.48 6.74 10.56
C GLU A 200 -21.97 6.95 10.67
N ARG A 201 -21.32 6.26 11.63
CA ARG A 201 -19.87 6.30 11.79
C ARG A 201 -19.18 5.59 10.62
N ILE A 202 -19.65 4.41 10.26
CA ILE A 202 -19.14 3.65 9.11
C ILE A 202 -19.25 4.49 7.83
N HIS A 203 -20.42 5.10 7.58
CA HIS A 203 -20.63 5.97 6.43
C HIS A 203 -19.64 7.14 6.39
N SER A 204 -19.39 7.76 7.54
CA SER A 204 -18.44 8.87 7.66
C SER A 204 -17.00 8.44 7.36
N PHE A 205 -16.56 7.28 7.85
CA PHE A 205 -15.24 6.74 7.54
C PHE A 205 -15.09 6.39 6.05
N HIS A 206 -16.09 5.75 5.45
CA HIS A 206 -16.06 5.43 4.01
C HIS A 206 -15.98 6.71 3.15
N GLY A 207 -16.74 7.75 3.53
CA GLY A 207 -16.67 9.05 2.87
C GLY A 207 -15.29 9.68 2.96
N PHE A 208 -14.71 9.69 4.17
CA PHE A 208 -13.35 10.17 4.42
C PHE A 208 -12.29 9.40 3.60
N ALA A 209 -12.33 8.07 3.66
CA ALA A 209 -11.43 7.17 2.96
C ALA A 209 -11.38 7.43 1.45
N ARG A 210 -12.57 7.56 0.83
CA ARG A 210 -12.71 7.79 -0.61
C ARG A 210 -12.12 9.14 -1.03
N GLU A 211 -12.45 10.22 -0.32
CA GLU A 211 -11.93 11.54 -0.67
C GLU A 211 -10.43 11.67 -0.39
N LEU A 212 -9.94 11.02 0.68
CA LEU A 212 -8.50 10.97 0.98
C LEU A 212 -7.72 10.29 -0.13
N GLY A 213 -8.21 9.17 -0.68
CA GLY A 213 -7.56 8.46 -1.77
C GLY A 213 -7.41 9.31 -3.04
N VAL A 214 -8.46 10.06 -3.40
CA VAL A 214 -8.43 10.98 -4.55
C VAL A 214 -7.48 12.15 -4.29
N LEU A 215 -7.55 12.75 -3.11
CA LEU A 215 -6.64 13.83 -2.71
C LEU A 215 -5.18 13.38 -2.75
N PHE A 216 -4.89 12.15 -2.31
CA PHE A 216 -3.54 11.61 -2.31
C PHE A 216 -2.94 11.63 -3.71
N GLN A 217 -3.71 11.16 -4.71
CA GLN A 217 -3.22 11.15 -6.10
C GLN A 217 -3.06 12.55 -6.67
N ILE A 218 -4.00 13.46 -6.43
CA ILE A 218 -3.87 14.87 -6.88
C ILE A 218 -2.60 15.51 -6.33
N VAL A 219 -2.28 15.26 -5.06
CA VAL A 219 -1.04 15.77 -4.45
C VAL A 219 0.19 15.10 -5.06
N ASP A 220 0.14 13.80 -5.32
CA ASP A 220 1.25 13.05 -5.94
C ASP A 220 1.55 13.57 -7.35
N ASP A 221 0.53 13.78 -8.18
CA ASP A 221 0.66 14.32 -9.55
C ASP A 221 1.25 15.75 -9.53
N ILE A 222 0.78 16.60 -8.59
CA ILE A 222 1.34 17.95 -8.42
C ILE A 222 2.81 17.87 -8.01
N LEU A 223 3.16 16.95 -7.10
CA LEU A 223 4.54 16.78 -6.64
C LEU A 223 5.44 16.18 -7.73
N ASP A 224 4.93 15.31 -8.61
CA ASP A 224 5.71 14.75 -9.72
C ASP A 224 6.22 15.85 -10.67
N VAL A 225 5.37 16.86 -10.92
CA VAL A 225 5.71 18.01 -11.78
C VAL A 225 6.56 19.03 -11.02
N THR A 226 6.25 19.32 -9.76
CA THR A 226 6.83 20.47 -9.03
C THR A 226 7.99 20.11 -8.08
N GLY A 227 8.15 18.83 -7.74
CA GLY A 227 9.14 18.33 -6.79
C GLY A 227 10.53 18.14 -7.40
N SER A 228 11.55 18.17 -6.55
CA SER A 228 12.92 17.80 -6.95
C SER A 228 13.13 16.29 -6.83
N GLU A 229 14.05 15.72 -7.62
CA GLU A 229 14.41 14.29 -7.55
C GLU A 229 14.82 13.85 -6.13
N GLU A 230 15.55 14.70 -5.39
CA GLU A 230 15.91 14.45 -3.98
C GLU A 230 14.67 14.33 -3.07
N THR A 231 13.60 15.07 -3.37
CA THR A 231 12.37 15.07 -2.56
C THR A 231 11.43 13.93 -2.95
N LEU A 232 11.43 13.53 -4.23
CA LEU A 232 10.57 12.48 -4.78
C LEU A 232 11.18 11.08 -4.61
N GLY A 233 12.51 10.97 -4.61
CA GLY A 233 13.22 9.69 -4.55
C GLY A 233 13.04 8.83 -5.82
N LYS A 234 12.51 9.41 -6.90
CA LYS A 234 12.37 8.91 -8.27
C LYS A 234 12.68 10.04 -9.26
N HIS A 235 12.84 9.73 -10.55
CA HIS A 235 13.08 10.77 -11.57
C HIS A 235 11.88 11.72 -11.69
N GLN A 236 12.15 13.02 -11.82
CA GLN A 236 11.12 14.04 -12.03
C GLN A 236 10.49 13.88 -13.44
N GLY A 237 9.17 13.98 -13.56
CA GLY A 237 8.47 13.83 -14.84
C GLY A 237 8.49 12.41 -15.40
N SER A 238 8.57 11.41 -14.52
CA SER A 238 8.44 10.00 -14.92
C SER A 238 7.10 9.74 -15.59
N ASP A 239 6.05 10.41 -15.13
CA ASP A 239 4.70 10.29 -15.68
C ASP A 239 4.63 10.90 -17.10
N GLU A 240 5.22 12.09 -17.32
CA GLU A 240 5.32 12.71 -18.66
C GLU A 240 6.10 11.83 -19.65
N ARG A 241 7.17 11.15 -19.19
CA ARG A 241 7.95 10.20 -20.01
C ARG A 241 7.13 9.02 -20.50
N LEU A 242 6.16 8.59 -19.69
CA LEU A 242 5.24 7.48 -19.99
C LEU A 242 3.96 7.95 -20.69
N GLY A 243 3.81 9.26 -20.94
CA GLY A 243 2.62 9.84 -21.54
C GLY A 243 1.39 9.82 -20.64
N LYS A 244 1.60 9.80 -19.32
CA LYS A 244 0.59 9.81 -18.27
C LYS A 244 0.37 11.22 -17.72
#